data_AF-A0A1J0KUD8-F1
#
_entry.id   AF-A0A1J0KUD8-F1
#
_cell.length_a   1.000
_cell.length_b   1.000
_cell.length_c   1.000
_cell.angle_alpha   90.00
_cell.angle_beta   90.00
_cell.angle_gamma   90.00
#
_symmetry.space_group_name_H-M   'P 1'
#
loop_
_entity.id
_entity.type
_entity.pdbx_description
1 polymer ?
#
loop_
_entity_poly.entity_id
_entity_poly.type
_entity_poly.pdbx_seq_one_letter_code
_entity_poly.pdbx_strand_id
1 'polypeptide(L)'
;MSVYLPYILIVLALFLLWRKELRPISGIVFAVSIIFALNVGIVGPQGLILIFLTLFISLSLNNSLKKPLIHIFIALLAFVFLLLLSAHIISGFNNLRLLDNVYISKDAIPFSLYLNYDSMVMAVWFTFVFYSNRTIKVY
;
A
#
# COMPACT_ATOMS: atom_id res chain seq x y z
N MET A 1 -6.57 -13.09 17.27
CA MET A 1 -6.57 -13.02 15.78
C MET A 1 -5.12 -13.12 15.31
N SER A 2 -4.80 -13.90 14.27
CA SER A 2 -3.42 -14.06 13.80
C SER A 2 -2.89 -12.78 13.15
N VAL A 3 -1.70 -12.33 13.55
CA VAL A 3 -1.04 -11.10 13.02
C VAL A 3 -0.68 -11.23 11.53
N TYR A 4 -0.58 -12.46 11.02
CA TYR A 4 -0.27 -12.74 9.61
C TYR A 4 -1.49 -12.63 8.69
N LEU A 5 -2.70 -12.75 9.23
CA LEU A 5 -3.92 -12.81 8.43
C LEU A 5 -4.17 -11.53 7.59
N PRO A 6 -4.00 -10.30 8.13
CA PRO A 6 -4.09 -9.09 7.31
C PRO A 6 -3.12 -9.11 6.13
N TYR A 7 -1.88 -9.55 6.35
CA TYR A 7 -0.87 -9.62 5.28
C TYR A 7 -1.26 -10.61 4.17
N ILE A 8 -1.77 -11.78 4.55
CA ILE A 8 -2.24 -12.77 3.57
C ILE A 8 -3.41 -12.20 2.75
N LEU A 9 -4.35 -11.53 3.42
CA LEU A 9 -5.52 -10.95 2.76
C LEU A 9 -5.17 -9.82 1.80
N ILE A 10 -4.29 -8.88 2.19
CA ILE A 10 -3.90 -7.78 1.29
C ILE A 10 -3.09 -8.26 0.09
N VAL A 11 -2.24 -9.28 0.26
CA VAL A 11 -1.52 -9.93 -0.84
C VAL A 11 -2.52 -10.62 -1.79
N LEU A 12 -3.50 -11.35 -1.24
CA LEU A 12 -4.56 -11.95 -2.03
C LEU A 12 -5.38 -10.89 -2.79
N ALA A 13 -5.75 -9.80 -2.14
CA ALA A 13 -6.44 -8.69 -2.78
C ALA A 13 -5.65 -8.14 -3.97
N LEU A 14 -4.33 -7.95 -3.81
CA LEU A 14 -3.46 -7.51 -4.89
C LEU A 14 -3.44 -8.49 -6.08
N PHE A 15 -3.32 -9.79 -5.82
CA PHE A 15 -3.38 -10.80 -6.88
C PHE A 15 -4.73 -10.83 -7.61
N LEU A 16 -5.83 -10.67 -6.87
CA LEU A 16 -7.18 -10.63 -7.44
C LEU A 16 -7.42 -9.42 -8.35
N LEU A 17 -6.73 -8.29 -8.14
CA LEU A 17 -6.86 -7.10 -9.01
C LEU A 17 -6.45 -7.36 -10.46
N TRP A 18 -5.59 -8.37 -10.70
CA TRP A 18 -5.05 -8.66 -12.03
C TRP A 18 -6.11 -9.17 -13.01
N ARG A 19 -7.21 -9.77 -12.52
CA ARG A 19 -8.35 -10.20 -13.34
C ARG A 19 -9.53 -9.27 -13.16
N LYS A 20 -10.10 -8.78 -14.27
CA LYS A 20 -11.16 -7.76 -14.27
C LYS A 20 -12.41 -8.23 -13.51
N GLU A 21 -12.75 -9.50 -13.68
CA GLU A 21 -13.93 -10.15 -13.08
C GLU A 21 -13.81 -10.26 -11.55
N LEU A 22 -12.58 -10.31 -11.04
CA LEU A 22 -12.29 -10.49 -9.61
C LEU A 22 -12.05 -9.16 -8.87
N ARG A 23 -12.07 -8.01 -9.56
CA ARG A 23 -11.84 -6.69 -8.93
C ARG A 23 -12.84 -6.36 -7.81
N PRO A 24 -14.16 -6.62 -7.92
CA PRO A 24 -15.08 -6.38 -6.82
C PRO A 24 -14.74 -7.24 -5.59
N ILE A 25 -14.34 -8.51 -5.83
CA ILE A 25 -13.92 -9.43 -4.77
C ILE A 25 -12.64 -8.94 -4.12
N SER A 26 -11.67 -8.45 -4.91
CA SER A 26 -10.45 -7.82 -4.40
C SER A 26 -10.75 -6.67 -3.45
N GLY A 27 -11.69 -5.78 -3.81
CA GLY A 27 -12.12 -4.68 -2.93
C GLY A 27 -12.69 -5.17 -1.59
N ILE A 28 -13.49 -6.24 -1.60
CA ILE A 28 -14.02 -6.85 -0.37
C ILE A 28 -12.88 -7.45 0.46
N VAL A 29 -11.99 -8.24 -0.16
CA VAL A 29 -10.84 -8.86 0.53
C VAL A 29 -9.92 -7.80 1.14
N PHE A 30 -9.69 -6.69 0.42
CA PHE A 30 -8.91 -5.56 0.90
C PHE A 30 -9.57 -4.87 2.11
N ALA A 31 -10.88 -4.63 2.05
CA ALA A 31 -11.62 -4.04 3.18
C ALA A 31 -11.57 -4.95 4.42
N VAL A 32 -11.75 -6.26 4.24
CA VAL A 32 -11.60 -7.25 5.31
C VAL A 32 -10.17 -7.22 5.86
N SER A 33 -9.15 -7.15 5.00
CA SER A 33 -7.76 -7.00 5.44
C SER A 33 -7.55 -5.81 6.37
N ILE A 34 -8.08 -4.63 6.03
CA ILE A 34 -7.99 -3.43 6.86
C ILE A 34 -8.70 -3.63 8.21
N ILE A 35 -9.90 -4.21 8.22
CA ILE A 35 -10.65 -4.48 9.46
C ILE A 35 -9.82 -5.36 10.39
N PHE A 36 -9.21 -6.43 9.87
CA PHE A 36 -8.36 -7.28 10.67
C PHE A 36 -7.09 -6.55 11.12
N ALA A 37 -6.47 -5.75 10.26
CA ALA A 37 -5.27 -4.96 10.57
C ALA A 37 -5.53 -3.94 11.70
N LEU A 38 -6.70 -3.32 11.73
CA LEU A 38 -7.16 -2.45 12.83
C LEU A 38 -7.30 -3.26 14.13
N ASN A 39 -7.95 -4.42 14.06
CA ASN A 39 -8.18 -5.27 15.25
C ASN A 39 -6.90 -5.82 15.88
N VAL A 40 -5.87 -6.12 15.07
CA VAL A 40 -4.56 -6.58 15.59
C VAL A 40 -3.58 -5.43 15.84
N GLY A 41 -3.98 -4.17 15.62
CA GLY A 41 -3.16 -2.99 15.87
C GLY A 41 -2.04 -2.74 14.85
N ILE A 42 -2.03 -3.43 13.70
CA ILE A 42 -1.10 -3.13 12.59
C ILE A 42 -1.41 -1.74 12.01
N VAL A 43 -2.69 -1.38 11.91
CA VAL A 43 -3.12 -0.07 11.45
C VAL A 43 -3.71 0.68 12.64
N GLY A 44 -3.17 1.86 12.93
CA GLY A 44 -3.74 2.79 13.91
C GLY A 44 -4.76 3.75 13.28
N PRO A 45 -5.43 4.59 14.07
CA PRO A 45 -6.34 5.61 13.57
C PRO A 45 -5.70 6.55 12.54
N GLN A 46 -4.45 6.95 12.77
CA GLN A 46 -3.65 7.75 11.84
C GLN A 46 -3.37 6.97 10.54
N GLY A 47 -3.08 5.67 10.64
CA GLY A 47 -2.89 4.80 9.48
C GLY A 47 -4.10 4.75 8.57
N LEU A 48 -5.31 4.71 9.14
CA LEU A 48 -6.55 4.75 8.36
C LEU A 48 -6.64 6.03 7.50
N ILE A 49 -6.30 7.19 8.06
CA ILE A 49 -6.26 8.46 7.34
C ILE A 49 -5.25 8.38 6.18
N LEU A 50 -4.06 7.81 6.43
CA LEU A 50 -3.02 7.64 5.40
C LEU A 50 -3.46 6.68 4.28
N ILE A 51 -4.24 5.63 4.59
CA ILE A 51 -4.82 4.72 3.58
C ILE A 51 -5.77 5.48 2.64
N PHE A 52 -6.61 6.37 3.16
CA PHE A 52 -7.49 7.18 2.31
C PHE A 52 -6.73 8.27 1.56
N LEU A 53 -5.70 8.87 2.17
CA LEU A 53 -4.87 9.86 1.51
C LEU A 53 -4.08 9.27 0.33
N THR A 54 -3.55 8.04 0.48
CA THR A 54 -2.89 7.33 -0.64
C THR A 54 -3.85 7.02 -1.79
N LEU A 55 -5.11 6.67 -1.50
CA LEU A 55 -6.15 6.55 -2.55
C LEU A 55 -6.38 7.89 -3.25
N PHE A 56 -6.55 8.98 -2.49
CA PHE A 56 -6.77 10.32 -3.06
C PHE A 56 -5.61 10.77 -3.95
N ILE A 57 -4.37 10.54 -3.52
CA ILE A 57 -3.16 10.80 -4.30
C ILE A 57 -3.19 9.98 -5.60
N SER A 58 -3.50 8.68 -5.51
CA SER A 58 -3.58 7.78 -6.67
C SER A 58 -4.59 8.28 -7.71
N LEU A 59 -5.78 8.67 -7.27
CA LEU A 59 -6.82 9.24 -8.14
C LEU A 59 -6.40 10.59 -8.74
N SER A 60 -5.74 11.44 -7.95
CA SER A 60 -5.27 12.77 -8.38
C SER A 60 -4.16 12.67 -9.44
N LEU A 61 -3.21 11.75 -9.26
CA LEU A 61 -2.19 11.42 -10.26
C LEU A 61 -2.82 10.99 -11.58
N ASN A 62 -3.84 10.14 -11.49
CA ASN A 62 -4.55 9.63 -12.66
C ASN A 62 -5.30 10.73 -13.42
N ASN A 63 -6.04 11.57 -12.69
CA ASN A 63 -6.83 12.67 -13.26
C ASN A 63 -5.96 13.77 -13.87
N SER A 64 -4.73 13.93 -13.37
CA SER A 64 -3.80 14.95 -13.85
C SER A 64 -3.02 14.58 -15.11
N LEU A 65 -3.08 13.32 -15.58
CA LEU A 65 -2.30 12.84 -16.76
C LEU A 65 -2.45 13.71 -18.02
N LYS A 66 -3.61 14.37 -18.21
CA LYS A 66 -3.87 15.27 -19.35
C LYS A 66 -3.34 16.70 -19.17
N LYS A 67 -2.82 17.05 -17.99
CA LYS A 67 -2.37 18.39 -17.60
C LYS A 67 -0.94 18.32 -17.05
N PRO A 68 0.11 18.43 -17.90
CA PRO A 68 1.47 18.03 -17.55
C PRO A 68 2.06 18.78 -16.35
N LEU A 69 1.86 20.10 -16.26
CA LEU A 69 2.36 20.90 -15.14
C LEU A 69 1.72 20.50 -13.80
N ILE A 70 0.40 20.27 -13.79
CA ILE A 70 -0.33 19.82 -12.60
C ILE A 70 0.09 18.39 -12.25
N HIS A 71 0.30 17.53 -13.25
CA HIS A 71 0.76 16.17 -13.04
C HIS A 71 2.13 16.13 -12.38
N ILE A 72 3.10 16.91 -12.87
CA ILE A 72 4.44 17.02 -12.28
C ILE A 72 4.35 17.47 -10.82
N PHE A 73 3.55 18.49 -10.53
CA PHE A 73 3.38 18.98 -9.16
C PHE A 73 2.79 17.90 -8.23
N ILE A 74 1.72 17.22 -8.65
CA ILE A 74 1.10 16.15 -7.86
C ILE A 74 2.03 14.95 -7.72
N ALA A 75 2.78 14.58 -8.78
CA ALA A 75 3.76 13.51 -8.75
C ALA A 75 4.90 13.81 -7.77
N LEU A 76 5.39 15.04 -7.73
CA LEU A 76 6.40 15.45 -6.76
C LEU A 76 5.87 15.38 -5.32
N LEU A 77 4.65 15.87 -5.08
CA LEU A 77 4.02 15.79 -3.76
C LEU A 77 3.78 14.34 -3.33
N ALA A 78 3.29 13.50 -4.25
CA ALA A 78 3.12 12.07 -4.03
C ALA A 78 4.45 11.40 -3.71
N PHE A 79 5.50 11.69 -4.47
CA PHE A 79 6.84 11.15 -4.24
C PHE A 79 7.36 11.49 -2.83
N VAL A 80 7.30 12.75 -2.43
CA VAL A 80 7.71 13.18 -1.08
C VAL A 80 6.88 12.48 -0.01
N PHE A 81 5.56 12.43 -0.18
CA PHE A 81 4.67 11.76 0.79
C PHE A 81 4.97 10.26 0.94
N LEU A 82 5.15 9.55 -0.18
CA LEU A 82 5.46 8.12 -0.19
C LEU A 82 6.85 7.86 0.38
N LEU A 83 7.82 8.74 0.13
CA LEU A 83 9.14 8.67 0.77
C LEU A 83 9.02 8.78 2.28
N LEU A 84 8.30 9.78 2.80
CA LEU A 84 8.11 9.97 4.24
C LEU A 84 7.40 8.76 4.89
N LEU A 85 6.44 8.16 4.19
CA LEU A 85 5.74 6.97 4.65
C LEU A 85 6.66 5.73 4.62
N SER A 86 7.44 5.54 3.55
CA SER A 86 8.40 4.45 3.42
C SER A 86 9.56 4.54 4.44
N ALA A 87 9.98 5.75 4.79
CA ALA A 87 10.98 6.01 5.82
C ALA A 87 10.41 5.87 7.24
N HIS A 88 9.11 5.55 7.37
CA HIS A 88 8.38 5.41 8.64
C HIS A 88 8.48 6.68 9.52
N ILE A 89 8.67 7.85 8.89
CA ILE A 89 8.67 9.15 9.57
C ILE A 89 7.26 9.50 10.03
N ILE A 90 6.24 9.08 9.26
CA ILE A 90 4.83 9.27 9.58
C ILE A 90 4.34 8.07 10.38
N SER A 91 3.80 8.31 11.57
CA SER A 91 3.18 7.26 12.39
C SER A 91 1.80 6.86 11.86
N GLY A 92 1.41 5.62 12.11
CA GLY A 92 0.10 5.11 11.70
C GLY A 92 0.08 3.62 11.39
N PHE A 93 1.25 3.02 11.15
CA PHE A 93 1.42 1.60 10.90
C PHE A 93 2.39 1.00 11.91
N ASN A 94 1.98 -0.07 12.59
CA ASN A 94 2.82 -0.89 13.45
C ASN A 94 3.19 -2.16 12.68
N ASN A 95 4.04 -2.00 11.65
CA ASN A 95 4.43 -3.08 10.76
C ASN A 95 5.10 -4.23 11.52
N LEU A 96 4.79 -5.46 11.12
CA LEU A 96 5.36 -6.66 11.72
C LEU A 96 6.86 -6.73 11.44
N ARG A 97 7.68 -6.73 12.49
CA ARG A 97 9.12 -6.93 12.41
C ARG A 97 9.44 -8.42 12.28
N LEU A 98 9.96 -8.84 11.14
CA LEU A 98 10.33 -10.23 10.84
C LEU A 98 11.76 -10.56 11.30
N LEU A 99 12.70 -9.64 11.08
CA LEU A 99 14.09 -9.76 11.52
C LEU A 99 14.43 -8.54 12.36
N ASP A 100 15.18 -8.76 13.45
CA ASP A 100 15.59 -7.69 14.34
C ASP A 100 17.10 -7.73 14.59
N ASN A 101 17.78 -6.63 14.22
CA ASN A 101 19.21 -6.43 14.44
C ASN A 101 20.08 -7.62 14.02
N VAL A 102 19.77 -8.22 12.87
CA VAL A 102 20.47 -9.40 12.36
C VAL A 102 21.74 -8.96 11.63
N TYR A 103 22.85 -9.62 11.93
CA TYR A 103 24.12 -9.46 11.24
C TYR A 103 24.23 -10.50 10.12
N ILE A 104 24.35 -10.06 8.87
CA ILE A 104 24.50 -10.95 7.70
C ILE A 104 25.94 -11.48 7.61
N SER A 105 26.91 -10.70 8.07
CA SER A 105 28.33 -11.07 8.15
C SER A 105 28.99 -10.35 9.33
N LYS A 106 30.22 -10.76 9.66
CA LYS A 106 30.97 -10.29 10.83
C LYS A 106 31.17 -8.77 10.88
N ASP A 107 31.28 -8.13 9.71
CA ASP A 107 31.53 -6.68 9.58
C ASP A 107 30.30 -5.92 9.06
N ALA A 108 29.14 -6.59 8.95
CA ALA A 108 27.91 -5.96 8.47
C ALA A 108 27.31 -5.04 9.54
N ILE A 109 26.72 -3.93 9.10
CA ILE A 109 25.82 -3.14 9.95
C ILE A 109 24.57 -3.99 10.19
N PRO A 110 24.06 -4.10 11.43
CA PRO A 110 22.86 -4.87 11.72
C PRO A 110 21.67 -4.26 10.97
N PHE A 111 20.82 -5.12 10.41
CA PHE A 111 19.59 -4.68 9.76
C PHE A 111 18.37 -5.34 10.38
N SER A 112 17.24 -4.63 10.31
CA SER A 112 15.92 -5.14 10.70
C SER A 112 15.03 -5.17 9.48
N LEU A 113 14.21 -6.21 9.36
CA LEU A 113 13.27 -6.40 8.26
C LEU A 113 11.85 -6.27 8.77
N TYR A 114 11.06 -5.44 8.12
CA TYR A 114 9.65 -5.23 8.43
C TYR A 114 8.78 -5.68 7.26
N LEU A 115 7.67 -6.32 7.59
CA LEU A 115 6.61 -6.60 6.63
C LEU A 115 5.69 -5.38 6.58
N ASN A 116 5.92 -4.53 5.58
CA ASN A 116 5.31 -3.21 5.49
C ASN A 116 3.89 -3.29 4.92
N TYR A 117 2.89 -3.15 5.79
CA TYR A 117 1.48 -3.19 5.41
C TYR A 117 1.08 -1.95 4.58
N ASP A 118 1.64 -0.79 4.93
CA ASP A 118 1.52 0.47 4.19
C ASP A 118 1.98 0.34 2.73
N SER A 119 3.13 -0.31 2.50
CA SER A 119 3.66 -0.54 1.15
C SER A 119 2.72 -1.43 0.32
N MET A 120 2.07 -2.42 0.95
CA MET A 120 1.08 -3.27 0.28
C MET A 120 -0.21 -2.51 -0.05
N VAL A 121 -0.66 -1.61 0.83
CA VAL A 121 -1.81 -0.72 0.55
C VAL A 121 -1.54 0.14 -0.68
N MET A 122 -0.35 0.73 -0.78
CA MET A 122 0.03 1.54 -1.95
C MET A 122 0.01 0.71 -3.23
N ALA A 123 0.53 -0.52 -3.19
CA ALA A 123 0.52 -1.41 -4.33
C ALA A 123 -0.92 -1.71 -4.79
N VAL A 124 -1.84 -1.98 -3.87
CA VAL A 124 -3.26 -2.18 -4.17
C VAL A 124 -3.87 -0.94 -4.83
N TRP A 125 -3.66 0.26 -4.27
CA TRP A 125 -4.24 1.48 -4.81
C TRP A 125 -3.72 1.86 -6.19
N PHE A 126 -2.41 1.81 -6.40
CA PHE A 126 -1.83 2.10 -7.71
C PHE A 126 -2.27 1.08 -8.76
N THR A 127 -2.32 -0.20 -8.40
CA THR A 127 -2.79 -1.26 -9.29
C THR A 127 -4.26 -1.08 -9.64
N PHE A 128 -5.11 -0.80 -8.65
CA PHE A 128 -6.54 -0.56 -8.84
C PHE A 128 -6.79 0.63 -9.79
N VAL A 129 -6.14 1.77 -9.54
CA VAL A 129 -6.29 2.97 -10.37
C VAL A 129 -5.76 2.76 -11.79
N PHE A 130 -4.60 2.12 -11.93
CA PHE A 130 -4.02 1.80 -13.24
C PHE A 130 -4.98 0.93 -14.08
N TYR A 131 -5.58 -0.09 -13.47
CA TYR A 131 -6.50 -1.00 -14.14
C TYR A 131 -7.91 -0.45 -14.37
N SER A 132 -8.33 0.56 -13.60
CA SER A 132 -9.59 1.28 -13.82
C SER A 132 -9.59 2.02 -15.17
N ASN A 133 -8.43 2.53 -15.58
CA ASN A 133 -8.28 3.32 -16.80
C ASN A 133 -8.09 2.53 -18.09
N ARG A 134 -7.74 1.24 -18.01
CA ARG A 134 -7.61 0.39 -19.19
C ARG A 134 -8.86 -0.47 -19.32
N THR A 135 -9.71 -0.14 -20.31
CA THR A 135 -10.50 -1.18 -20.98
C THR A 135 -9.50 -2.16 -21.57
N ILE A 136 -9.21 -3.24 -20.85
CA ILE A 136 -8.41 -4.34 -21.37
C ILE A 136 -9.20 -4.88 -22.56
N LYS A 137 -8.84 -4.45 -23.78
CA LYS A 137 -9.16 -5.18 -24.99
C LYS A 137 -8.24 -6.39 -24.97
N VAL A 138 -8.76 -7.50 -24.46
CA VAL A 138 -8.15 -8.81 -24.71
C VAL A 138 -8.37 -9.05 -26.20
N TYR A 139 -7.30 -8.97 -26.98
CA TYR A 139 -7.29 -9.44 -28.37
C TYR A 139 -7.14 -10.95 -28.39
#